data_AF-A0A6A4VAU9-F1
#
_entry.id   AF-A0A6A4VAU9-F1
#
_cell.length_a   1.000
_cell.length_b   1.000
_cell.length_c   1.000
_cell.angle_alpha   90.00
_cell.angle_beta   90.00
_cell.angle_gamma   90.00
#
_symmetry.space_group_name_H-M   'P 1'
#
loop_
_entity.id
_entity.type
_entity.pdbx_description
1 polymer ?
#
loop_
_entity_poly.entity_id
_entity_poly.type
_entity_poly.pdbx_seq_one_letter_code
_entity_poly.pdbx_strand_id
1 'polypeptide(L)'
;MRKVCPIRLHHVQTSSMILNFWKQLAAAVCCVCAALVSFSRVYLQYHTWWQVVCGGGVGLALAVVWFILVHYVFTPCFPQIVQWRVCELLLICDTTLIPCVMWFEYANIRQEARARQRKLHPSSKSQ
;
A
#
# COMPACT_ATOMS: atom_id res chain seq x y z
N MET A 1 24.08 -3.88 15.63
CA MET A 1 23.86 -3.37 14.26
C MET A 1 24.15 -4.46 13.24
N ARG A 2 23.13 -5.10 12.63
CA ARG A 2 23.33 -6.10 11.56
C ARG A 2 23.73 -5.37 10.28
N LYS A 3 24.89 -5.70 9.71
CA LYS A 3 25.34 -5.18 8.40
C LYS A 3 24.31 -5.61 7.34
N VAL A 4 23.57 -4.65 6.79
CA VAL A 4 22.64 -4.89 5.69
C VAL A 4 23.47 -5.05 4.42
N CYS A 5 23.38 -6.19 3.74
CA CYS A 5 24.13 -6.47 2.52
C CYS A 5 23.66 -5.53 1.38
N PRO A 6 24.55 -4.90 0.59
CA PRO A 6 24.17 -3.88 -0.40
C PRO A 6 23.18 -4.37 -1.48
N ILE A 7 23.23 -5.65 -1.82
CA ILE A 7 22.27 -6.30 -2.74
C ILE A 7 20.82 -6.23 -2.19
N ARG A 8 20.64 -6.23 -0.86
CA ARG A 8 19.33 -6.10 -0.19
C ARG A 8 18.73 -4.71 -0.40
N LEU A 9 19.53 -3.66 -0.30
CA LEU A 9 19.07 -2.29 -0.43
C LEU A 9 18.63 -2.01 -1.86
N HIS A 10 19.39 -2.50 -2.84
CA HIS A 10 19.06 -2.33 -4.26
C HIS A 10 17.72 -3.00 -4.63
N HIS A 11 17.46 -4.22 -4.14
CA HIS A 11 16.18 -4.89 -4.41
C HIS A 11 14.99 -4.13 -3.81
N VAL A 12 15.08 -3.66 -2.56
CA VAL A 12 14.02 -2.89 -1.90
C VAL A 12 13.80 -1.55 -2.61
N GLN A 13 14.88 -0.87 -2.98
CA GLN A 13 14.84 0.37 -3.75
C GLN A 13 14.12 0.15 -5.09
N THR A 14 14.50 -0.88 -5.85
CA THR A 14 13.87 -1.21 -7.14
C THR A 14 12.37 -1.54 -6.99
N SER A 15 11.98 -2.34 -5.99
CA SER A 15 10.55 -2.63 -5.74
C SER A 15 9.75 -1.38 -5.39
N SER A 16 10.31 -0.46 -4.60
CA SER A 16 9.64 0.80 -4.25
C SER A 16 9.44 1.72 -5.46
N MET A 17 10.43 1.80 -6.35
CA MET A 17 10.33 2.58 -7.58
C MET A 17 9.26 2.03 -8.52
N ILE A 18 9.23 0.72 -8.73
CA ILE A 18 8.22 0.05 -9.57
C ILE A 18 6.81 0.25 -9.00
N LEU A 19 6.64 0.10 -7.68
CA LEU A 19 5.36 0.30 -7.02
C LEU A 19 4.85 1.74 -7.18
N ASN A 20 5.72 2.72 -6.96
CA ASN A 20 5.37 4.13 -7.13
C ASN A 20 4.99 4.40 -8.58
N PHE A 21 5.83 3.96 -9.54
CA PHE A 21 5.58 4.12 -10.95
C PHE A 21 4.21 3.57 -11.37
N TRP A 22 3.85 2.36 -10.91
CA TRP A 22 2.53 1.79 -11.19
C TRP A 22 1.38 2.63 -10.63
N LYS A 23 1.53 3.20 -9.42
CA LYS A 23 0.55 4.13 -8.86
C LYS A 23 0.39 5.39 -9.70
N GLN A 24 1.50 5.99 -10.17
CA GLN A 24 1.45 7.14 -11.05
C GLN A 24 0.82 6.80 -12.41
N LEU A 25 1.16 5.64 -12.98
CA LEU A 25 0.57 5.16 -14.22
C LEU A 25 -0.95 4.95 -14.08
N ALA A 26 -1.39 4.28 -13.03
CA ALA A 26 -2.82 4.08 -12.76
C ALA A 26 -3.56 5.42 -12.62
N ALA A 27 -3.01 6.38 -11.88
CA ALA A 27 -3.58 7.72 -11.76
C ALA A 27 -3.67 8.44 -13.12
N ALA A 28 -2.61 8.36 -13.94
CA ALA A 28 -2.60 8.95 -15.27
C ALA A 28 -3.68 8.32 -16.19
N VAL A 29 -3.84 7.00 -16.16
CA VAL A 29 -4.89 6.29 -16.91
C VAL A 29 -6.28 6.78 -16.46
N CYS A 30 -6.54 6.87 -15.17
CA CYS A 30 -7.80 7.40 -14.65
C CYS A 30 -8.07 8.84 -15.12
N CYS A 31 -7.05 9.71 -15.09
CA CYS A 31 -7.19 11.09 -15.58
C CYS A 31 -7.52 11.15 -17.07
N VAL A 32 -6.84 10.34 -17.90
CA VAL A 32 -7.13 10.26 -19.34
C VAL A 32 -8.55 9.76 -19.59
N CYS A 33 -8.99 8.70 -18.90
CA CYS A 33 -10.36 8.21 -19.00
C CYS A 33 -11.38 9.27 -18.59
N ALA A 34 -11.15 9.99 -17.48
CA ALA A 34 -12.03 11.06 -17.04
C ALA A 34 -12.12 12.21 -18.06
N ALA A 35 -11.00 12.58 -18.68
CA ALA A 35 -10.95 13.58 -19.74
C ALA A 35 -11.71 13.11 -21.01
N LEU A 36 -11.53 11.86 -21.43
CA LEU A 36 -12.23 11.27 -22.57
C LEU A 36 -13.75 11.23 -22.35
N VAL A 37 -14.19 10.82 -21.15
CA VAL A 37 -15.62 10.81 -20.78
C VAL A 37 -16.18 12.24 -20.79
N SER A 38 -15.45 13.20 -20.22
CA SER A 38 -15.86 14.60 -20.19
C SER A 38 -15.94 15.20 -21.61
N PHE A 39 -14.97 14.89 -22.47
CA PHE A 39 -14.98 15.29 -23.88
C PHE A 39 -16.15 14.69 -24.64
N SER A 40 -16.43 13.40 -24.45
CA SER A 40 -17.58 12.72 -25.05
C SER A 40 -18.91 13.39 -24.70
N ARG A 41 -19.06 13.88 -23.46
CA ARG A 41 -20.26 14.60 -23.01
C ARG A 41 -20.45 15.95 -23.72
N VAL A 42 -19.36 16.67 -23.98
CA VAL A 42 -19.41 17.93 -24.72
C VAL A 42 -19.65 17.68 -26.21
N TYR A 43 -19.01 16.65 -26.77
CA TYR A 43 -19.16 16.28 -28.18
C TYR A 43 -20.60 15.88 -28.54
N LEU A 44 -21.29 15.11 -27.69
CA LEU A 44 -22.72 14.80 -27.84
C LEU A 44 -23.65 15.97 -27.49
N GLN A 45 -23.10 17.15 -27.19
CA GLN A 45 -23.84 18.37 -26.82
C GLN A 45 -24.74 18.24 -25.56
N TYR A 46 -24.51 17.25 -24.70
CA TYR A 46 -25.25 17.12 -23.43
C TYR A 46 -24.84 18.17 -22.39
N HIS A 47 -23.57 18.60 -22.43
CA HIS A 47 -23.02 19.55 -21.46
C HIS A 47 -22.20 20.65 -22.13
N THR A 48 -22.22 21.84 -21.53
CA THR A 48 -21.36 22.94 -21.93
C THR A 48 -19.97 22.82 -21.28
N TRP A 49 -18.96 23.42 -21.92
CA TRP A 49 -17.60 23.48 -21.37
C TRP A 49 -17.57 24.07 -19.95
N TRP A 50 -18.40 25.08 -19.68
CA TRP A 50 -18.47 25.70 -18.36
C TRP A 50 -19.00 24.75 -17.29
N GLN A 51 -20.02 23.95 -17.61
CA GLN A 51 -20.55 22.95 -16.68
C GLN A 51 -19.51 21.86 -16.35
N VAL A 52 -18.75 21.41 -17.36
CA VAL A 52 -17.70 20.41 -17.16
C VAL A 52 -16.56 20.97 -16.30
N VAL A 53 -16.13 22.20 -16.53
CA VAL A 53 -15.07 22.85 -15.74
C VAL A 53 -15.53 23.09 -14.29
N CYS A 54 -16.74 23.62 -14.10
CA CYS A 54 -17.30 23.79 -12.76
C CYS A 54 -17.49 22.45 -12.03
N GLY A 55 -18.02 21.43 -12.72
CA GLY A 55 -18.17 20.09 -12.15
C GLY A 55 -16.82 19.46 -11.77
N GLY A 56 -15.80 19.62 -12.63
CA GLY A 56 -14.43 19.21 -12.32
C GLY A 56 -13.85 19.94 -11.11
N GLY A 57 -14.08 21.25 -11.00
CA GLY A 57 -13.66 22.04 -9.84
C GLY A 57 -14.33 21.60 -8.53
N VAL A 58 -15.63 21.37 -8.54
CA VAL A 58 -16.37 20.85 -7.38
C VAL A 58 -15.89 19.43 -7.02
N GLY A 59 -15.69 18.57 -8.02
CA GLY A 59 -15.14 17.23 -7.83
C GLY A 59 -13.74 17.25 -7.20
N LEU A 60 -12.87 18.15 -7.66
CA LEU A 60 -11.54 18.32 -7.09
C LEU A 60 -11.59 18.80 -5.63
N ALA A 61 -12.44 19.79 -5.33
CA ALA A 61 -12.61 20.29 -3.97
C ALA A 61 -13.08 19.17 -3.03
N LEU A 62 -14.08 18.38 -3.45
CA LEU A 62 -14.57 17.23 -2.69
C LEU A 62 -13.50 16.15 -2.53
N ALA A 63 -12.71 15.87 -3.57
CA ALA A 63 -11.62 14.91 -3.51
C ALA A 63 -10.54 15.33 -2.50
N VAL A 64 -10.19 16.62 -2.43
CA VAL A 64 -9.24 17.15 -1.44
C VAL A 64 -9.80 17.02 -0.03
N VAL A 65 -11.06 17.41 0.20
CA VAL A 65 -11.72 17.27 1.50
C VAL A 65 -11.75 15.80 1.94
N TRP A 66 -12.12 14.90 1.03
CA TRP A 66 -12.13 13.47 1.29
C TRP A 66 -10.73 12.94 1.60
N PHE A 67 -9.71 13.35 0.85
CA PHE A 67 -8.33 12.94 1.09
C PHE A 67 -7.84 13.37 2.48
N ILE A 68 -8.10 14.62 2.88
CA ILE A 68 -7.77 15.13 4.22
C ILE A 68 -8.48 14.29 5.29
N LEU A 69 -9.78 14.05 5.12
CA LEU A 69 -10.58 13.27 6.07
C LEU A 69 -10.02 11.86 6.23
N VAL A 70 -9.75 11.15 5.13
CA VAL A 70 -9.18 9.80 5.19
C VAL A 70 -7.80 9.81 5.85
N HIS A 71 -6.92 10.72 5.44
CA HIS A 71 -5.54 10.75 5.92
C HIS A 71 -5.42 11.15 7.41
N TYR A 72 -6.21 12.11 7.87
CA TYR A 72 -6.10 12.62 9.24
C TYR A 72 -7.06 11.98 10.22
N VAL A 73 -8.19 11.44 9.77
CA VAL A 73 -9.19 10.81 10.66
C VAL A 73 -9.13 9.30 10.53
N PHE A 74 -9.20 8.75 9.32
CA PHE A 74 -9.31 7.28 9.17
C PHE A 74 -7.99 6.54 9.31
N THR A 75 -6.89 7.08 8.78
CA THR A 75 -5.56 6.47 8.92
C THR A 75 -5.15 6.25 10.39
N PRO A 76 -5.28 7.23 11.33
CA PRO A 76 -4.95 6.97 12.72
C PRO A 76 -5.96 6.08 13.46
N CYS A 77 -7.20 5.94 12.95
CA CYS A 77 -8.18 5.00 13.49
C CYS A 77 -7.89 3.54 13.08
N PHE A 78 -7.12 3.31 12.01
CA PHE A 78 -6.85 1.98 11.49
C PHE A 78 -6.22 1.01 12.51
N PRO A 79 -5.20 1.39 13.31
CA PRO A 79 -4.66 0.53 14.36
C PRO A 79 -5.69 0.07 15.40
N GLN A 80 -6.71 0.90 15.67
CA GLN A 80 -7.78 0.57 16.62
C GLN A 80 -8.78 -0.41 16.00
N ILE A 81 -9.07 -0.28 14.70
CA ILE A 81 -9.96 -1.17 13.95
C ILE A 81 -9.35 -2.57 13.82
N VAL A 82 -8.04 -2.65 13.54
CA VAL A 82 -7.33 -3.93 13.39
C VAL A 82 -7.37 -4.79 14.67
N GLN A 83 -7.55 -4.17 15.84
CA GLN A 83 -7.66 -4.88 17.13
C GLN A 83 -9.04 -5.51 17.37
N TRP A 84 -10.01 -5.33 16.47
CA TRP A 84 -11.34 -5.92 16.63
C TRP A 84 -11.33 -7.44 16.38
N ARG A 85 -12.19 -8.17 17.10
CA ARG A 85 -12.34 -9.64 16.97
C ARG A 85 -12.65 -10.10 15.54
N VAL A 86 -13.35 -9.29 14.75
CA VAL A 86 -13.64 -9.59 13.34
C VAL A 86 -12.36 -9.55 12.51
N CYS A 87 -11.50 -8.56 12.75
CA CYS A 87 -10.21 -8.43 12.08
C CYS A 87 -9.24 -9.54 12.49
N GLU A 88 -9.26 -9.94 13.76
CA GLU A 88 -8.50 -11.10 14.26
C GLU A 88 -8.97 -12.41 13.59
N LEU A 89 -10.29 -12.61 13.45
CA LEU A 89 -10.86 -13.78 12.79
C LEU A 89 -10.51 -13.86 11.29
N LEU A 90 -10.41 -12.70 10.63
CA LEU A 90 -9.99 -12.60 9.23
C LEU A 90 -8.47 -12.52 9.04
N LEU A 91 -7.69 -12.58 10.13
CA LEU A 91 -6.24 -12.39 10.14
C LEU A 91 -5.77 -11.11 9.43
N ILE A 92 -6.53 -10.02 9.57
CA ILE A 92 -6.15 -8.72 9.01
C ILE A 92 -5.00 -8.15 9.83
N CYS A 93 -3.90 -7.80 9.16
CA CYS A 93 -2.71 -7.24 9.79
C CYS A 93 -2.19 -6.02 9.00
N ASP A 94 -1.65 -5.04 9.71
CA ASP A 94 -1.02 -3.86 9.10
C ASP A 94 0.42 -4.17 8.68
N THR A 95 0.73 -3.97 7.40
CA THR A 95 2.08 -4.15 6.83
C THR A 95 2.67 -2.86 6.29
N THR A 96 2.02 -1.70 6.54
CA THR A 96 2.36 -0.41 5.94
C THR A 96 3.81 0.02 6.22
N LEU A 97 4.37 -0.35 7.37
CA LEU A 97 5.74 -0.03 7.77
C LEU A 97 6.81 -1.00 7.23
N ILE A 98 6.40 -2.13 6.65
CA ILE A 98 7.34 -3.18 6.21
C ILE A 98 7.69 -2.95 4.73
N PRO A 99 8.97 -2.67 4.40
CA PRO A 99 9.35 -2.31 3.04
C PRO A 99 9.27 -3.47 2.04
N CYS A 100 9.34 -4.73 2.51
CA CYS A 100 9.15 -5.92 1.68
C CYS A 100 8.61 -7.08 2.54
N VAL A 101 7.30 -7.33 2.42
CA VAL A 101 6.60 -8.37 3.20
C VAL A 101 7.18 -9.76 2.96
N MET A 102 7.38 -10.16 1.70
CA MET A 102 7.90 -11.48 1.34
C MET A 102 9.28 -11.75 1.96
N TRP A 103 10.14 -10.73 1.98
CA TRP A 103 11.45 -10.86 2.61
C TRP A 103 11.37 -10.93 4.13
N PHE A 104 10.50 -10.12 4.74
CA PHE A 104 10.27 -10.13 6.18
C PHE A 104 9.77 -11.50 6.65
N GLU A 105 8.79 -12.08 5.95
CA GLU A 105 8.29 -13.43 6.22
C GLU A 105 9.38 -14.48 6.05
N TYR A 106 10.11 -14.45 4.93
CA TYR A 106 11.22 -15.37 4.69
C TYR A 106 12.27 -15.32 5.80
N ALA A 107 12.65 -14.11 6.25
CA ALA A 107 13.63 -13.92 7.30
C ALA A 107 13.12 -14.46 8.65
N ASN A 108 11.86 -14.21 8.98
CA ASN A 108 11.23 -14.72 10.20
C ASN A 108 11.15 -16.25 10.20
N ILE A 109 10.64 -16.85 9.11
CA ILE A 109 10.54 -18.31 8.97
C ILE A 109 11.91 -18.96 9.11
N ARG A 110 12.94 -18.39 8.46
CA ARG A 110 14.31 -18.92 8.55
C ARG A 110 14.92 -18.78 9.95
N GLN A 111 14.60 -17.69 10.66
CA GLN A 111 15.04 -17.50 12.05
C GLN A 111 14.34 -18.48 13.00
N GLU A 112 13.04 -18.68 12.83
CA GLU A 112 12.26 -19.62 13.63
C GLU A 112 12.70 -21.07 13.40
N ALA A 113 12.92 -21.48 12.14
CA ALA A 113 13.44 -22.80 11.80
C ALA A 113 14.78 -23.07 12.50
N ARG A 114 15.71 -22.11 12.51
CA ARG A 114 16.99 -22.21 13.24
C ARG A 114 16.80 -22.30 14.75
N ALA A 115 15.86 -21.54 15.31
CA ALA A 115 15.56 -21.60 16.74
C ALA A 115 14.99 -22.97 17.14
N ARG A 116 14.10 -23.54 16.31
CA ARG A 116 13.56 -24.90 16.49
C ARG A 116 14.65 -25.96 16.37
N GLN A 117 15.54 -25.85 15.38
CA GLN A 117 16.69 -26.76 15.23
C GLN A 117 17.61 -26.77 16.45
N ARG A 118 17.86 -25.60 17.07
CA ARG A 118 18.64 -25.52 18.31
C ARG A 118 17.94 -26.19 19.49
N LYS A 119 16.61 -26.12 19.57
CA LYS A 119 15.81 -26.80 20.59
C LYS A 119 15.70 -28.32 20.37
N LEU A 120 15.88 -28.79 19.14
CA LEU A 120 15.91 -30.22 18.78
C LEU A 120 17.27 -30.88 18.99
N HIS A 121 18.35 -30.12 19.16
CA HIS A 121 19.68 -30.61 19.57
C HIS A 121 20.09 -30.15 20.99
N PRO A 122 19.37 -30.49 22.10
CA PRO A 122 19.84 -30.15 23.44
C PRO A 122 20.95 -31.06 23.99
N SER A 123 21.23 -32.23 23.40
CA SER A 123 22.18 -33.18 23.99
C SER A 123 22.77 -34.15 22.97
N SER A 124 23.93 -33.82 22.41
CA SER A 124 24.77 -34.81 21.71
C SER A 124 26.28 -34.50 21.89
N LYS A 125 26.64 -33.80 22.97
CA LYS A 125 28.04 -33.43 23.30
C LYS A 125 28.35 -33.56 24.80
N SER A 126 27.86 -34.62 25.43
CA SER A 126 28.31 -35.04 26.75
C SER A 126 28.39 -36.57 26.78
N GLN A 127 29.36 -37.13 26.08
CA GLN A 127 30.00 -38.39 26.44
C GLN A 127 31.41 -38.42 25.84
#